data_AF-H3D397-F1
#
_entry.id   AF-H3D397-F1
#
_cell.length_a   1.000
_cell.length_b   1.000
_cell.length_c   1.000
_cell.angle_alpha   90.00
_cell.angle_beta   90.00
_cell.angle_gamma   90.00
#
_symmetry.space_group_name_H-M   'P 1'
#
loop_
_entity.id
_entity.type
_entity.pdbx_description
1 polymer ?
#
loop_
_entity_poly.entity_id
_entity_poly.type
_entity_poly.pdbx_seq_one_letter_code
_entity_poly.pdbx_strand_id
1 'polypeptide(L)'
;LFLGGKDVLYSLLLGPTSSESKEIYWPPLPGSREHCIETGKEPQTECANFVRLLQPHNRTHLLACGTGAFQPICAFIGVGHRGEEHVFTMDPTNVENGRGKVPHDPSLPFTSTFSGGELYTGLTADFLGRDSVIFRSMGSRSTMRTETDQKLLHDPKFIAAHLIPDNADKDNDKVYFFFTEKAAEAGDREGAIHTRVGRVCANDVGGQRVLVNKWSTFIKARLVCSVPGPHGINTHFN
;
A
#
# COMPACT_ATOMS: atom_id res chain seq x y z
N LEU A 1 -17.34 10.28 4.60
CA LEU A 1 -16.49 9.53 3.64
C LEU A 1 -15.26 10.38 3.34
N PHE A 2 -14.06 9.80 3.46
CA PHE A 2 -12.83 10.50 3.11
C PHE A 2 -12.33 10.03 1.75
N LEU A 3 -11.90 10.95 0.89
CA LEU A 3 -11.39 10.65 -0.44
C LEU A 3 -10.05 11.34 -0.67
N GLY A 4 -9.15 10.64 -1.33
CA GLY A 4 -7.89 11.18 -1.81
C GLY A 4 -7.95 11.39 -3.33
N GLY A 5 -7.51 12.56 -3.78
CA GLY A 5 -7.46 12.92 -5.21
C GLY A 5 -6.06 13.36 -5.64
N LYS A 6 -6.01 14.05 -6.78
CA LYS A 6 -4.82 14.77 -7.26
C LYS A 6 -4.71 16.10 -6.54
N ASP A 7 -3.66 16.27 -5.75
CA ASP A 7 -3.34 17.47 -4.96
C ASP A 7 -4.39 17.85 -3.92
N VAL A 8 -5.30 16.94 -3.55
CA VAL A 8 -6.45 17.27 -2.68
C VAL A 8 -6.93 16.07 -1.88
N LEU A 9 -7.44 16.38 -0.68
CA LEU A 9 -8.19 15.48 0.19
C LEU A 9 -9.60 16.02 0.38
N TYR A 10 -10.60 15.15 0.38
CA TYR A 10 -11.99 15.48 0.63
C TYR A 10 -12.52 14.77 1.87
N SER A 11 -13.37 15.47 2.62
CA SER A 11 -14.25 14.90 3.63
C SER A 11 -15.70 15.19 3.24
N LEU A 12 -16.40 14.17 2.77
CA LEU A 12 -17.79 14.24 2.33
C LEU A 12 -18.73 13.77 3.43
N LEU A 13 -19.81 14.52 3.67
CA LEU A 13 -20.91 14.06 4.51
C LEU A 13 -21.69 12.96 3.76
N LEU A 14 -22.05 11.90 4.47
CA LEU A 14 -22.84 10.80 3.91
C LEU A 14 -24.31 11.04 4.26
N GLY A 15 -25.06 11.62 3.33
CA GLY A 15 -26.49 11.90 3.49
C GLY A 15 -27.17 12.16 2.14
N PRO A 16 -28.50 11.95 2.04
CA PRO A 16 -29.23 12.00 0.77
C PRO A 16 -29.28 13.38 0.09
N THR A 17 -28.95 14.46 0.80
CA THR A 17 -29.06 15.86 0.33
C THR A 17 -27.80 16.69 0.55
N SER A 18 -26.70 16.11 1.02
CA SER A 18 -25.52 16.91 1.39
C SER A 18 -24.57 17.13 0.21
N SER A 19 -24.42 18.39 -0.19
CA SER A 19 -23.35 18.87 -1.07
C SER A 19 -22.15 19.43 -0.30
N GLU A 20 -22.15 19.35 1.03
CA GLU A 20 -21.07 19.87 1.86
C GLU A 20 -19.85 18.94 1.83
N SER A 21 -18.76 19.45 1.27
CA SER A 21 -17.42 18.87 1.32
C SER A 21 -16.48 19.81 2.10
N LYS A 22 -15.63 19.22 2.93
CA LYS A 22 -14.41 19.91 3.41
C LYS A 22 -13.24 19.45 2.55
N GLU A 23 -12.34 20.37 2.23
CA GLU A 23 -11.25 20.14 1.30
C GLU A 23 -9.92 20.58 1.91
N ILE A 24 -8.87 19.80 1.69
CA ILE A 24 -7.50 20.18 2.00
C ILE A 24 -6.73 20.11 0.69
N TYR A 25 -6.25 21.27 0.23
CA TYR A 25 -5.30 21.34 -0.87
C TYR A 25 -3.92 20.88 -0.39
N TRP A 26 -3.40 19.82 -1.00
CA TRP A 26 -2.16 19.16 -0.59
C TRP A 26 -1.30 18.81 -1.82
N PRO A 27 -0.66 19.81 -2.46
CA PRO A 27 0.24 19.61 -3.59
C PRO A 27 1.60 19.00 -3.16
N PRO A 28 2.47 18.63 -4.12
CA PRO A 28 3.85 18.26 -3.81
C PRO A 28 4.61 19.36 -3.06
N LEU A 29 5.71 18.99 -2.41
CA LEU A 29 6.62 19.96 -1.78
C LEU A 29 7.24 20.89 -2.84
N PRO A 30 7.64 22.12 -2.45
CA PRO A 30 8.28 23.06 -3.37
C PRO A 30 9.49 22.46 -4.08
N GLY A 31 9.56 22.58 -5.41
CA GLY A 31 10.64 22.03 -6.23
C GLY A 31 10.44 20.58 -6.67
N SER A 32 9.60 19.78 -5.98
CA SER A 32 9.38 18.37 -6.34
C SER A 32 8.70 18.23 -7.70
N ARG A 33 7.80 19.15 -8.05
CA ARG A 33 7.10 19.13 -9.34
C ARG A 33 8.05 19.47 -10.49
N GLU A 34 8.86 20.50 -10.33
CA GLU A 34 9.88 20.91 -11.31
C GLU A 34 10.87 19.77 -11.54
N HIS A 35 11.39 19.18 -10.45
CA HIS A 35 12.30 18.05 -10.53
C HIS A 35 11.68 16.83 -11.22
N CYS A 36 10.41 16.51 -10.92
CA CYS A 36 9.69 15.44 -11.60
C CYS A 36 9.66 15.66 -13.13
N ILE A 37 9.36 16.88 -13.58
CA ILE A 37 9.32 17.23 -15.00
C ILE A 37 10.72 17.11 -15.63
N GLU A 38 11.76 17.58 -14.94
CA GLU A 38 13.15 17.47 -15.38
C GLU A 38 13.61 16.01 -15.56
N THR A 39 13.05 15.08 -14.77
CA THR A 39 13.29 13.64 -14.93
C THR A 39 12.52 12.98 -16.10
N GLY A 40 11.78 13.77 -16.88
CA GLY A 40 11.08 13.32 -18.09
C GLY A 40 9.69 12.77 -17.85
N LYS A 41 9.08 13.06 -16.69
CA LYS A 41 7.72 12.64 -16.33
C LYS A 41 6.67 13.62 -16.83
N GLU A 42 5.47 13.12 -17.13
CA GLU A 42 4.38 13.91 -17.70
C GLU A 42 3.83 14.95 -16.70
N PRO A 43 3.93 16.26 -16.99
CA PRO A 43 3.58 17.33 -16.05
C PRO A 43 2.14 17.28 -15.51
N GLN A 44 1.19 16.75 -16.29
CA GLN A 44 -0.24 16.77 -15.93
C GLN A 44 -0.74 15.50 -15.26
N THR A 45 -0.19 14.34 -15.61
CA THR A 45 -0.68 13.03 -15.16
C THR A 45 0.24 12.34 -14.16
N GLU A 46 1.50 12.76 -14.08
CA GLU A 46 2.52 12.13 -13.23
C GLU A 46 3.08 13.08 -12.16
N CYS A 47 3.33 14.35 -12.51
CA CYS A 47 3.96 15.32 -11.62
C CYS A 47 2.99 16.10 -10.73
N ALA A 48 2.25 15.36 -9.90
CA ALA A 48 1.36 15.88 -8.86
C ALA A 48 1.39 14.96 -7.62
N ASN A 49 0.74 15.40 -6.54
CA ASN A 49 0.57 14.58 -5.36
C ASN A 49 -0.74 13.80 -5.46
N PHE A 50 -0.67 12.55 -5.91
CA PHE A 50 -1.83 11.67 -5.92
C PHE A 50 -1.93 10.98 -4.57
N VAL A 51 -2.99 11.26 -3.81
CA VAL A 51 -3.22 10.59 -2.52
C VAL A 51 -3.55 9.11 -2.77
N ARG A 52 -2.73 8.21 -2.21
CA ARG A 52 -2.85 6.75 -2.39
C ARG A 52 -3.24 6.02 -1.11
N LEU A 53 -3.01 6.63 0.05
CA LEU A 53 -3.30 6.04 1.35
C LEU A 53 -4.13 6.99 2.19
N LEU A 54 -5.24 6.48 2.73
CA LEU A 54 -6.01 7.12 3.80
C LEU A 54 -6.43 6.03 4.79
N GLN A 55 -5.84 6.05 5.99
CA GLN A 55 -6.09 5.05 7.02
C GLN A 55 -6.33 5.72 8.37
N PRO A 56 -7.26 5.22 9.21
CA PRO A 56 -7.38 5.68 10.59
C PRO A 56 -6.07 5.42 11.34
N HIS A 57 -5.44 6.47 11.85
CA HIS A 57 -4.20 6.32 12.61
C HIS A 57 -4.49 6.20 14.11
N ASN A 58 -5.33 7.09 14.63
CA ASN A 58 -5.78 7.08 16.01
C ASN A 58 -7.23 7.61 16.10
N ARG A 59 -7.69 7.95 17.30
CA ARG A 59 -9.08 8.41 17.52
C ARG A 59 -9.39 9.77 16.90
N THR A 60 -8.38 10.59 16.60
CA THR A 60 -8.53 11.98 16.16
C THR A 60 -7.85 12.29 14.84
N HIS A 61 -7.01 11.38 14.33
CA HIS A 61 -6.21 11.60 13.12
C HIS A 61 -6.32 10.44 12.13
N LEU A 62 -6.30 10.79 10.85
CA LEU A 62 -6.03 9.89 9.75
C LEU A 62 -4.56 10.00 9.36
N LEU A 63 -3.97 8.91 8.89
CA LEU A 63 -2.74 8.92 8.13
C LEU A 63 -3.08 9.07 6.64
N ALA A 64 -2.60 10.13 6.01
CA ALA A 64 -2.68 10.34 4.58
C ALA A 64 -1.29 10.23 3.95
N CYS A 65 -1.16 9.54 2.81
CA CYS A 65 0.08 9.53 2.02
C CYS A 65 -0.22 9.66 0.53
N GLY A 66 0.65 10.36 -0.19
CA GLY A 66 0.55 10.53 -1.64
C GLY A 66 1.90 10.49 -2.34
N THR A 67 1.87 10.45 -3.67
CA THR A 67 3.04 10.27 -4.54
C THR A 67 4.01 11.46 -4.52
N GLY A 68 3.54 12.65 -4.13
CA GLY A 68 4.34 13.88 -4.04
C GLY A 68 5.20 14.17 -5.28
N ALA A 69 4.65 14.00 -6.49
CA ALA A 69 5.38 14.10 -7.75
C ALA A 69 6.65 13.23 -7.77
N PHE A 70 6.48 11.91 -7.59
CA PHE A 70 7.56 10.92 -7.49
C PHE A 70 8.48 11.11 -6.25
N GLN A 71 8.07 11.92 -5.28
CA GLN A 71 8.66 12.00 -3.95
C GLN A 71 7.58 11.74 -2.89
N PRO A 72 7.29 10.46 -2.57
CA PRO A 72 6.24 10.10 -1.62
C PRO A 72 6.31 10.84 -0.30
N ILE A 73 5.17 11.40 0.10
CA ILE A 73 4.99 12.16 1.35
C ILE A 73 3.77 11.67 2.13
N CYS A 74 3.80 11.85 3.44
CA CYS A 74 2.70 11.54 4.34
C CYS A 74 2.42 12.71 5.28
N ALA A 75 1.18 12.81 5.77
CA ALA A 75 0.77 13.76 6.79
C ALA A 75 -0.34 13.17 7.66
N PHE A 76 -0.49 13.71 8.87
CA PHE A 76 -1.63 13.40 9.72
C PHE A 76 -2.75 14.42 9.50
N ILE A 77 -3.97 13.93 9.28
CA ILE A 77 -5.15 14.76 9.04
C ILE A 77 -6.02 14.72 10.29
N GLY A 78 -6.16 15.86 10.96
CA GLY A 78 -7.03 16.03 12.12
C GLY A 78 -8.50 15.95 11.71
N VAL A 79 -9.21 14.98 12.29
CA VAL A 79 -10.65 14.77 12.08
C VAL A 79 -11.51 15.00 13.32
N GLY A 80 -10.87 15.29 14.47
CA GLY A 80 -11.57 15.46 15.76
C GLY A 80 -12.04 14.14 16.37
N HIS A 81 -12.65 14.21 17.55
CA HIS A 81 -13.24 13.03 18.18
C HIS A 81 -14.62 12.69 17.59
N ARG A 82 -14.98 11.41 17.61
CA ARG A 82 -16.33 10.99 17.24
C ARG A 82 -17.36 11.63 18.19
N GLY A 83 -18.32 12.37 17.63
CA GLY A 83 -19.41 13.01 18.36
C GLY A 83 -19.16 14.49 18.72
N GLU A 84 -17.97 15.01 18.41
CA GLU A 84 -17.66 16.44 18.50
C GLU A 84 -17.80 17.12 17.13
N GLU A 85 -17.52 18.43 17.08
CA GLU A 85 -17.47 19.16 15.82
C GLU A 85 -16.44 18.52 14.88
N HIS A 86 -16.90 18.14 13.68
CA HIS A 86 -16.05 17.49 12.68
C HIS A 86 -15.00 18.47 12.16
N VAL A 87 -13.72 18.20 12.42
CA VAL A 87 -12.60 18.99 11.91
C VAL A 87 -12.04 18.32 10.64
N PHE A 88 -11.40 19.10 9.78
CA PHE A 88 -10.67 18.55 8.64
C PHE A 88 -9.48 19.45 8.34
N THR A 89 -8.39 19.23 9.07
CA THR A 89 -7.20 20.10 9.03
C THR A 89 -5.93 19.28 8.90
N MET A 90 -4.90 19.89 8.31
CA MET A 90 -3.57 19.32 8.14
C MET A 90 -2.55 20.39 8.50
N ASP A 91 -1.48 19.99 9.19
CA ASP A 91 -0.31 20.83 9.40
C ASP A 91 0.66 20.63 8.23
N PRO A 92 0.82 21.62 7.33
CA PRO A 92 1.73 21.50 6.18
C PRO A 92 3.21 21.52 6.57
N THR A 93 3.55 21.85 7.82
CA THR A 93 4.93 21.84 8.29
C THR A 93 5.37 20.47 8.81
N ASN A 94 4.41 19.60 9.15
CA ASN A 94 4.67 18.27 9.71
C ASN A 94 4.44 17.15 8.68
N VAL A 95 5.17 17.24 7.57
CA VAL A 95 5.13 16.25 6.48
C VAL A 95 6.21 15.20 6.71
N GLU A 96 5.81 13.93 6.70
CA GLU A 96 6.70 12.79 6.84
C GLU A 96 7.11 12.20 5.49
N ASN A 97 8.21 11.44 5.50
CA ASN A 97 8.61 10.61 4.38
C ASN A 97 7.58 9.49 4.10
N GLY A 98 7.15 9.38 2.84
CA GLY A 98 6.20 8.37 2.35
C GLY A 98 6.81 7.15 1.66
N ARG A 99 8.14 7.05 1.54
CA ARG A 99 8.82 5.90 0.93
C ARG A 99 8.48 4.62 1.68
N GLY A 100 8.11 3.57 0.95
CA GLY A 100 7.65 2.31 1.54
C GLY A 100 6.23 2.37 2.14
N LYS A 101 5.57 3.54 2.18
CA LYS A 101 4.17 3.69 2.58
C LYS A 101 3.23 3.80 1.39
N VAL A 102 3.68 4.42 0.29
CA VAL A 102 2.97 4.54 -1.00
C VAL A 102 3.98 4.48 -2.17
N PRO A 103 3.56 4.11 -3.40
CA PRO A 103 4.45 4.11 -4.55
C PRO A 103 4.87 5.54 -4.98
N HIS A 104 5.99 5.64 -5.68
CA HIS A 104 6.43 6.87 -6.33
C HIS A 104 5.55 7.23 -7.54
N ASP A 105 5.23 6.22 -8.34
CA ASP A 105 4.45 6.35 -9.56
C ASP A 105 2.95 6.16 -9.27
N PRO A 106 2.07 7.11 -9.64
CA PRO A 106 0.63 7.02 -9.38
C PRO A 106 -0.08 5.89 -10.11
N SER A 107 0.51 5.38 -11.20
CA SER A 107 -0.05 4.28 -12.00
C SER A 107 0.20 2.90 -11.38
N LEU A 108 1.17 2.79 -10.46
CA LEU A 108 1.54 1.50 -9.91
C LEU A 108 0.50 0.97 -8.92
N PRO A 109 0.22 -0.34 -8.97
CA PRO A 109 -0.69 -1.00 -8.03
C PRO A 109 -0.12 -0.94 -6.61
N PHE A 110 -1.02 -0.83 -5.65
CA PHE A 110 -0.69 -0.59 -4.25
C PHE A 110 -1.75 -1.21 -3.38
N THR A 111 -1.34 -1.75 -2.24
CA THR A 111 -2.26 -2.15 -1.19
C THR A 111 -1.69 -1.86 0.19
N SER A 112 -2.58 -1.71 1.18
CA SER A 112 -2.19 -1.49 2.56
C SER A 112 -3.21 -1.99 3.57
N THR A 113 -2.74 -2.25 4.78
CA THR A 113 -3.57 -2.39 5.97
C THR A 113 -2.84 -1.77 7.17
N PHE A 114 -3.59 -1.12 8.05
CA PHE A 114 -3.05 -0.50 9.25
C PHE A 114 -3.60 -1.21 10.49
N SER A 115 -2.73 -1.71 11.36
CA SER A 115 -3.14 -2.39 12.58
C SER A 115 -2.07 -2.26 13.66
N GLY A 116 -2.49 -2.10 14.91
CA GLY A 116 -1.57 -2.01 16.05
C GLY A 116 -0.57 -0.85 15.99
N GLY A 117 -0.86 0.21 15.22
CA GLY A 117 0.07 1.32 14.99
C GLY A 117 1.11 1.05 13.88
N GLU A 118 1.08 -0.12 13.27
CA GLU A 118 1.97 -0.53 12.19
C GLU A 118 1.23 -0.48 10.84
N LEU A 119 1.93 0.01 9.82
CA LEU A 119 1.44 0.04 8.45
C LEU A 119 2.10 -1.07 7.64
N TYR A 120 1.27 -1.97 7.12
CA TYR A 120 1.67 -3.03 6.21
C TYR A 120 1.31 -2.62 4.79
N THR A 121 2.24 -2.72 3.86
CA THR A 121 2.02 -2.33 2.46
C THR A 121 2.58 -3.36 1.49
N GLY A 122 1.91 -3.51 0.35
CA GLY A 122 2.43 -4.23 -0.82
C GLY A 122 2.52 -3.23 -1.96
N LEU A 123 3.74 -2.94 -2.43
CA LEU A 123 3.99 -1.88 -3.41
C LEU A 123 5.32 -2.06 -4.13
N THR A 124 5.57 -1.19 -5.10
CA THR A 124 6.89 -1.00 -5.72
C THR A 124 7.54 0.26 -5.16
N ALA A 125 8.66 0.10 -4.45
CA ALA A 125 9.18 1.09 -3.50
C ALA A 125 10.18 2.08 -4.11
N ASP A 126 10.74 1.78 -5.27
CA ASP A 126 11.75 2.62 -5.91
C ASP A 126 11.14 3.50 -7.01
N PHE A 127 11.88 4.54 -7.37
CA PHE A 127 11.52 5.47 -8.43
C PHE A 127 11.43 4.79 -9.81
N LEU A 128 12.24 3.75 -10.06
CA LEU A 128 12.33 3.06 -11.35
C LEU A 128 11.25 1.99 -11.55
N GLY A 129 10.45 1.67 -10.54
CA GLY A 129 9.39 0.68 -10.64
C GLY A 129 9.90 -0.77 -10.66
N ARG A 130 10.99 -1.09 -9.95
CA ARG A 130 11.64 -2.42 -9.94
C ARG A 130 11.66 -3.09 -8.57
N ASP A 131 11.65 -2.34 -7.47
CA ASP A 131 11.74 -2.86 -6.11
C ASP A 131 10.36 -3.20 -5.55
N SER A 132 9.77 -4.30 -6.05
CA SER A 132 8.52 -4.83 -5.52
C SER A 132 8.72 -5.45 -4.15
N VAL A 133 7.93 -5.00 -3.16
CA VAL A 133 8.16 -5.31 -1.76
C VAL A 133 6.86 -5.43 -0.98
N ILE A 134 6.84 -6.37 -0.02
CA ILE A 134 5.90 -6.33 1.10
C ILE A 134 6.63 -5.72 2.29
N PHE A 135 6.12 -4.61 2.80
CA PHE A 135 6.78 -3.75 3.78
C PHE A 135 5.94 -3.63 5.05
N ARG A 136 6.59 -3.58 6.21
CA ARG A 136 6.00 -3.07 7.46
C ARG A 136 6.79 -1.87 7.91
N SER A 137 6.07 -0.79 8.18
CA SER A 137 6.61 0.47 8.65
C SER A 137 5.77 1.02 9.81
N MET A 138 6.22 2.13 10.37
CA MET A 138 5.62 2.75 11.56
C MET A 138 5.65 1.82 12.78
N GLY A 139 5.05 2.27 13.87
CA GLY A 139 5.13 1.58 15.16
C GLY A 139 6.48 1.76 15.85
N SER A 140 6.67 1.04 16.96
CA SER A 140 7.89 1.08 17.77
C SER A 140 8.97 0.10 17.30
N ARG A 141 8.61 -0.83 16.41
CA ARG A 141 9.49 -1.91 15.94
C ARG A 141 10.28 -1.48 14.71
N SER A 142 11.36 -2.20 14.41
CA SER A 142 12.10 -1.98 13.18
C SER A 142 11.22 -2.27 11.95
N THR A 143 11.48 -1.51 10.89
CA THR A 143 10.84 -1.74 9.59
C THR A 143 11.21 -3.11 9.06
N MET A 144 10.25 -3.81 8.46
CA MET A 144 10.45 -5.13 7.86
C MET A 144 10.17 -5.10 6.38
N ARG A 145 10.88 -5.91 5.60
CA ARG A 145 10.65 -6.03 4.16
C ARG A 145 10.87 -7.45 3.63
N THR A 146 10.33 -7.75 2.46
CA THR A 146 10.75 -8.93 1.70
C THR A 146 12.16 -8.73 1.13
N GLU A 147 12.87 -9.83 0.91
CA GLU A 147 14.12 -9.79 0.13
C GLU A 147 13.82 -9.44 -1.33
N THR A 148 14.77 -8.80 -1.99
CA THR A 148 14.72 -8.53 -3.43
C THR A 148 15.13 -9.79 -4.18
N ASP A 149 14.24 -10.79 -4.16
CA ASP A 149 14.38 -12.08 -4.86
C ASP A 149 13.11 -12.35 -5.67
N GLN A 150 13.27 -12.58 -6.97
CA GLN A 150 12.16 -12.91 -7.88
C GLN A 150 11.43 -14.19 -7.48
N LYS A 151 12.08 -15.11 -6.76
CA LYS A 151 11.39 -16.29 -6.21
C LYS A 151 10.33 -15.90 -5.17
N LEU A 152 10.54 -14.82 -4.42
CA LEU A 152 9.58 -14.30 -3.45
C LEU A 152 8.50 -13.46 -4.13
N LEU A 153 8.88 -12.50 -4.98
CA LEU A 153 7.96 -11.62 -5.69
C LEU A 153 8.49 -11.35 -7.11
N HIS A 154 7.74 -11.76 -8.13
CA HIS A 154 8.14 -11.55 -9.53
C HIS A 154 7.16 -10.65 -10.28
N ASP A 155 7.47 -9.35 -10.34
CA ASP A 155 6.62 -8.33 -10.98
C ASP A 155 5.15 -8.37 -10.47
N PRO A 156 4.93 -8.33 -9.14
CA PRO A 156 3.60 -8.42 -8.57
C PRO A 156 2.77 -7.16 -8.85
N LYS A 157 1.47 -7.34 -9.03
CA LYS A 157 0.46 -6.30 -8.90
C LYS A 157 -0.35 -6.56 -7.65
N PHE A 158 -0.23 -5.71 -6.65
CA PHE A 158 -0.93 -5.84 -5.38
C PHE A 158 -2.38 -5.35 -5.46
N ILE A 159 -3.29 -6.09 -4.83
CA ILE A 159 -4.74 -5.80 -4.81
C ILE A 159 -5.20 -5.47 -3.39
N ALA A 160 -4.97 -6.37 -2.44
CA ALA A 160 -5.53 -6.25 -1.09
C ALA A 160 -4.55 -6.71 -0.01
N ALA A 161 -4.67 -6.13 1.18
CA ALA A 161 -4.01 -6.61 2.38
C ALA A 161 -5.00 -6.62 3.55
N HIS A 162 -4.98 -7.68 4.34
CA HIS A 162 -5.89 -7.86 5.47
C HIS A 162 -5.17 -8.53 6.64
N LEU A 163 -5.33 -7.96 7.84
CA LEU A 163 -5.00 -8.68 9.07
C LEU A 163 -6.16 -9.62 9.41
N ILE A 164 -5.86 -10.91 9.51
CA ILE A 164 -6.83 -11.96 9.84
C ILE A 164 -6.33 -12.64 11.12
N PRO A 165 -7.07 -12.50 12.24
CA PRO A 165 -6.77 -13.22 13.47
C PRO A 165 -6.95 -14.72 13.28
N ASP A 166 -6.02 -15.51 13.80
CA ASP A 166 -6.10 -16.97 13.76
C ASP A 166 -6.93 -17.51 14.93
N ASN A 167 -6.75 -16.92 16.11
CA ASN A 167 -7.47 -17.27 17.34
C ASN A 167 -7.56 -16.03 18.26
N ALA A 168 -7.97 -16.23 19.53
CA ALA A 168 -8.09 -15.14 20.50
C ALA A 168 -6.74 -14.52 20.92
N ASP A 169 -5.64 -15.23 20.68
CA ASP A 169 -4.28 -14.76 20.96
C ASP A 169 -3.73 -14.01 19.74
N LYS A 170 -3.55 -12.70 19.92
CA LYS A 170 -3.08 -11.78 18.88
C LYS A 170 -1.68 -12.09 18.37
N ASP A 171 -0.87 -12.84 19.12
CA ASP A 171 0.45 -13.27 18.64
C ASP A 171 0.34 -14.24 17.46
N ASN A 172 -0.84 -14.82 17.22
CA ASN A 172 -1.10 -15.69 16.08
C ASN A 172 -1.67 -14.95 14.86
N ASP A 173 -1.89 -13.64 14.95
CA ASP A 173 -2.42 -12.81 13.86
C ASP A 173 -1.50 -12.86 12.64
N LYS A 174 -2.12 -12.95 11.46
CA LYS A 174 -1.41 -12.99 10.18
C LYS A 174 -1.91 -11.88 9.28
N VAL A 175 -0.99 -11.28 8.53
CA VAL A 175 -1.34 -10.32 7.49
C VAL A 175 -1.26 -11.03 6.15
N TYR A 176 -2.39 -11.06 5.45
CA TYR A 176 -2.54 -11.67 4.14
C TYR A 176 -2.46 -10.60 3.06
N PHE A 177 -1.75 -10.89 1.98
CA PHE A 177 -1.62 -10.04 0.80
C PHE A 177 -2.12 -10.78 -0.42
N PHE A 178 -2.98 -10.14 -1.20
CA PHE A 178 -3.53 -10.66 -2.44
C PHE A 178 -2.92 -9.89 -3.61
N PHE A 179 -2.32 -10.62 -4.53
CA PHE A 179 -1.60 -10.05 -5.67
C PHE A 179 -1.59 -11.01 -6.86
N THR A 180 -1.36 -10.49 -8.06
CA THR A 180 -1.00 -11.30 -9.23
C THR A 180 0.49 -11.15 -9.48
N GLU A 181 1.20 -12.17 -9.97
CA GLU A 181 2.61 -12.05 -10.32
C GLU A 181 2.95 -12.93 -11.53
N LYS A 182 4.12 -12.71 -12.14
CA LYS A 182 4.66 -13.63 -13.16
C LYS A 182 5.07 -14.94 -12.49
N ALA A 183 4.62 -16.05 -13.05
CA ALA A 183 4.99 -17.39 -12.61
C ALA A 183 6.51 -17.56 -12.65
N ALA A 184 7.06 -18.17 -11.61
CA ALA A 184 8.49 -18.49 -11.51
C ALA A 184 8.71 -20.02 -11.42
N GLU A 185 7.63 -20.80 -11.43
CA GLU A 185 7.66 -22.25 -11.34
C GLU A 185 8.10 -22.92 -12.65
N ALA A 186 8.85 -24.02 -12.52
CA ALA A 186 9.32 -24.79 -13.66
C ALA A 186 8.15 -25.48 -14.38
N GLY A 187 8.09 -25.33 -15.71
CA GLY A 187 7.09 -25.98 -16.56
C GLY A 187 5.87 -25.12 -16.92
N ASP A 188 5.75 -23.91 -16.34
CA ASP A 188 4.76 -22.94 -16.80
C ASP A 188 5.15 -22.32 -18.14
N ARG A 189 4.15 -21.85 -18.89
CA ARG A 189 4.38 -21.07 -20.11
C ARG A 189 5.10 -19.78 -19.75
N GLU A 190 6.06 -19.39 -20.58
CA GLU A 190 6.81 -18.15 -20.40
C GLU A 190 5.82 -16.97 -20.28
N GLY A 191 5.95 -16.19 -19.20
CA GLY A 191 5.09 -15.05 -18.92
C GLY A 191 3.70 -15.38 -18.36
N ALA A 192 3.42 -16.62 -17.92
CA ALA A 192 2.19 -16.94 -17.22
C ALA A 192 2.01 -16.05 -15.99
N ILE A 193 0.78 -15.57 -15.75
CA ILE A 193 0.42 -14.78 -14.57
C ILE A 193 -0.39 -15.67 -13.63
N HIS A 194 -0.08 -15.64 -12.34
CA HIS A 194 -0.81 -16.36 -11.30
C HIS A 194 -1.38 -15.39 -10.28
N THR A 195 -2.65 -15.60 -9.91
CA THR A 195 -3.21 -15.03 -8.68
C THR A 195 -2.59 -15.71 -7.46
N ARG A 196 -2.19 -14.93 -6.46
CA ARG A 196 -1.52 -15.38 -5.24
C ARG A 196 -2.18 -14.83 -4.00
N VAL A 197 -2.08 -15.61 -2.93
CA VAL A 197 -2.18 -15.14 -1.56
C VAL A 197 -0.83 -15.36 -0.87
N GLY A 198 -0.26 -14.30 -0.34
CA GLY A 198 0.90 -14.34 0.54
C GLY A 198 0.48 -14.07 1.99
N ARG A 199 1.23 -14.56 2.96
CA ARG A 199 1.04 -14.21 4.37
C ARG A 199 2.35 -13.94 5.09
N VAL A 200 2.29 -13.13 6.13
CA VAL A 200 3.33 -12.96 7.17
C VAL A 200 2.68 -13.03 8.55
N CYS A 201 3.43 -13.41 9.59
CA CYS A 201 2.97 -13.27 10.97
C CYS A 201 3.12 -11.81 11.42
N ALA A 202 2.11 -11.24 12.10
CA ALA A 202 2.14 -9.86 12.54
C ALA A 202 3.29 -9.58 13.55
N ASN A 203 3.58 -10.57 14.40
CA ASN A 203 4.66 -10.53 15.38
C ASN A 203 6.05 -10.89 14.81
N ASP A 204 6.21 -11.10 13.51
CA ASP A 204 7.52 -11.42 12.90
C ASP A 204 8.53 -10.27 13.10
N VAL A 205 9.68 -10.57 13.70
CA VAL A 205 10.79 -9.63 13.98
C VAL A 205 12.00 -9.86 13.07
N GLY A 206 11.90 -10.79 12.14
CA GLY A 206 13.02 -11.22 11.30
C GLY A 206 14.00 -12.11 12.04
N GLY A 207 15.12 -12.39 11.39
CA GLY A 207 16.16 -13.23 11.97
C GLY A 207 17.27 -12.43 12.64
N GLN A 208 17.98 -13.08 13.57
CA GLN A 208 19.04 -12.45 14.36
C GLN A 208 20.35 -12.23 13.57
N ARG A 209 20.67 -13.12 12.63
CA ARG A 209 21.93 -13.10 11.85
C ARG A 209 21.67 -13.08 10.34
N VAL A 210 20.77 -13.94 9.89
CA VAL A 210 20.23 -13.98 8.52
C VAL A 210 18.82 -13.39 8.56
N LEU A 211 18.36 -12.75 7.49
CA LEU A 211 17.05 -12.09 7.43
C LEU A 211 16.87 -10.97 8.48
N VAL A 212 17.93 -10.23 8.80
CA VAL A 212 17.82 -9.04 9.66
C VAL A 212 16.90 -8.01 8.99
N ASN A 213 15.86 -7.57 9.70
CA ASN A 213 14.80 -6.69 9.19
C ASN A 213 14.08 -7.22 7.93
N LYS A 214 14.04 -8.55 7.77
CA LYS A 214 13.39 -9.22 6.64
C LYS A 214 12.43 -10.30 7.13
N TRP A 215 11.30 -10.46 6.44
CA TRP A 215 10.27 -11.44 6.83
C TRP A 215 10.86 -12.85 6.90
N SER A 216 10.72 -13.49 8.07
CA SER A 216 11.09 -14.89 8.28
C SER A 216 9.90 -15.84 8.09
N THR A 217 8.69 -15.28 8.08
CA THR A 217 7.41 -16.01 8.02
C THR A 217 6.66 -15.83 6.70
N PHE A 218 7.27 -15.17 5.71
CA PHE A 218 6.64 -14.96 4.41
C PHE A 218 6.51 -16.28 3.64
N ILE A 219 5.28 -16.63 3.31
CA ILE A 219 4.97 -17.73 2.39
C ILE A 219 3.86 -17.29 1.44
N LYS A 220 3.79 -17.89 0.25
CA LYS A 220 2.75 -17.64 -0.74
C LYS A 220 2.20 -18.92 -1.35
N ALA A 221 0.95 -18.86 -1.80
CA ALA A 221 0.26 -19.95 -2.49
C ALA A 221 -0.49 -19.41 -3.71
N ARG A 222 -0.70 -20.26 -4.72
CA ARG A 222 -1.55 -19.95 -5.87
C ARG A 222 -3.02 -20.04 -5.49
N LEU A 223 -3.80 -19.04 -5.89
CA LEU A 223 -5.25 -19.12 -5.90
C LEU A 223 -5.69 -19.60 -7.28
N VAL A 224 -6.43 -20.71 -7.33
CA VAL A 224 -6.90 -21.29 -8.60
C VAL A 224 -8.38 -20.98 -8.74
N CYS A 225 -8.70 -20.12 -9.70
CA CYS A 225 -10.05 -19.94 -10.21
C CYS A 225 -10.10 -20.53 -11.61
N SER A 226 -10.83 -21.63 -11.81
CA SER A 226 -10.93 -22.27 -13.11
C SER A 226 -12.27 -22.96 -13.32
N VAL A 227 -12.64 -23.10 -14.59
CA VAL A 227 -13.78 -23.89 -15.03
C VAL A 227 -13.24 -25.16 -15.71
N PRO A 228 -13.63 -26.36 -15.23
CA PRO A 228 -13.27 -27.61 -15.88
C PRO A 228 -13.88 -27.69 -17.28
N GLY A 229 -13.04 -27.95 -18.29
CA GLY A 229 -13.48 -28.13 -19.67
C GLY A 229 -13.60 -29.59 -20.09
N PRO A 230 -14.23 -29.86 -21.25
CA PRO A 230 -14.20 -31.17 -21.89
C PRO A 230 -12.75 -31.63 -22.11
N HIS A 231 -12.49 -32.94 -22.01
CA HIS A 231 -11.17 -33.56 -22.16
C HIS A 231 -10.13 -33.22 -21.05
N GLY A 232 -10.57 -32.72 -19.90
CA GLY A 232 -9.70 -32.53 -18.73
C GLY A 232 -8.80 -31.30 -18.81
N ILE A 233 -9.06 -30.39 -19.75
CA ILE A 233 -8.37 -29.09 -19.86
C ILE A 233 -9.19 -28.05 -19.11
N ASN A 234 -8.60 -27.43 -18.09
CA ASN A 234 -9.27 -26.38 -17.32
C ASN A 234 -9.04 -25.01 -17.97
N THR A 235 -10.08 -24.17 -18.00
CA THR A 235 -9.97 -22.75 -18.34
C THR A 235 -9.70 -21.95 -17.07
N HIS A 236 -8.50 -21.37 -16.96
CA HIS A 236 -8.06 -20.61 -15.79
C HIS A 236 -8.36 -19.11 -15.92
N PHE A 237 -8.76 -18.50 -14.81
CA PHE A 237 -8.94 -17.06 -14.63
C PHE A 237 -7.90 -16.61 -13.60
N ASN A 238 -6.74 -16.18 -14.08
CA ASN A 238 -5.61 -15.76 -13.24
C ASN A 238 -5.55 -14.24 -13.06
#